data_AF-A0A2N7HPN4-F1
#
_entry.id   AF-A0A2N7HPN4-F1
#
_cell.length_a   1.000
_cell.length_b   1.000
_cell.length_c   1.000
_cell.angle_alpha   90.00
_cell.angle_beta   90.00
_cell.angle_gamma   90.00
#
_symmetry.space_group_name_H-M   'P 1'
#
loop_
_entity.id
_entity.type
_entity.pdbx_description
1 polymer ?
#
loop_
_entity_poly.entity_id
_entity_poly.type
_entity_poly.pdbx_seq_one_letter_code
_entity_poly.pdbx_strand_id
1 'polypeptide(L)'
;MHYFVDEKGVIRAYDSPELAKKGLTPISESDALEMAEQRDELAEAQQWAIDELNWCDIQRAYHQTGDLKRAVATLDEINQYAILCRDFVSHSDSGDLQMADKKPIRPV
;
A
#
# COMPACT_ATOMS: atom_id res chain seq x y z
N MET A 1 13.54 -20.74 16.12
CA MET A 1 12.15 -20.67 15.64
C MET A 1 12.09 -21.24 14.24
N HIS A 2 11.02 -21.94 13.90
CA HIS A 2 10.80 -22.48 12.56
C HIS A 2 9.70 -21.68 11.85
N TYR A 3 10.03 -21.08 10.72
CA TYR A 3 9.15 -20.19 9.96
C TYR A 3 8.50 -20.95 8.81
N PHE A 4 7.23 -20.63 8.59
CA PHE A 4 6.42 -21.20 7.53
C PHE A 4 5.51 -20.13 6.93
N VAL A 5 5.11 -20.32 5.68
CA VAL A 5 4.17 -19.47 4.97
C VAL A 5 2.97 -20.28 4.49
N ASP A 6 1.77 -19.71 4.55
CA ASP A 6 0.57 -20.30 3.94
C ASP A 6 0.34 -19.81 2.49
N GLU A 7 -0.65 -20.38 1.81
CA GLU A 7 -1.02 -20.03 0.42
C GLU A 7 -1.40 -18.55 0.23
N LYS A 8 -1.64 -17.82 1.33
CA LYS A 8 -1.97 -16.38 1.32
C LYS A 8 -0.78 -15.50 1.69
N GLY A 9 0.43 -16.07 1.80
CA GLY A 9 1.63 -15.33 2.17
C GLY A 9 1.73 -15.01 3.67
N VAL A 10 0.89 -15.59 4.53
CA VAL A 10 0.93 -15.29 5.97
C VAL A 10 2.01 -16.13 6.64
N ILE A 11 2.97 -15.42 7.25
CA ILE A 11 4.08 -16.01 7.99
C ILE A 11 3.61 -16.52 9.36
N ARG A 12 4.04 -17.73 9.71
CA ARG A 12 3.77 -18.39 11.00
C ARG A 12 5.08 -18.94 11.55
N ALA A 13 5.30 -18.74 12.85
CA ALA A 13 6.48 -19.25 13.53
C ALA A 13 6.08 -20.26 14.60
N TYR A 14 6.83 -21.37 14.68
CA TYR A 14 6.61 -22.46 15.63
C TYR A 14 7.91 -22.85 16.33
N ASP A 15 7.80 -23.32 17.57
CA ASP A 15 8.95 -23.81 18.35
C ASP A 15 9.55 -25.10 17.78
N SER A 16 8.76 -25.91 17.08
CA SER A 16 9.18 -27.15 16.41
C SER A 16 8.41 -27.33 15.09
N PRO A 17 9.02 -27.92 14.04
CA PRO A 17 8.36 -28.19 12.76
C PRO A 17 7.16 -29.13 12.88
N GLU A 18 7.16 -30.02 13.88
CA GLU A 18 6.09 -31.01 14.11
C GLU A 18 4.76 -30.35 14.53
N LEU A 19 4.82 -29.11 15.02
CA LEU A 19 3.65 -28.31 15.40
C LEU A 19 3.02 -27.59 14.20
N ALA A 20 3.69 -27.56 13.04
CA ALA A 20 3.21 -26.88 11.86
C ALA A 20 1.96 -27.58 11.29
N LYS A 21 0.95 -26.78 10.92
CA LYS A 21 -0.25 -27.29 10.26
C LYS A 21 0.07 -27.77 8.85
N LYS A 22 -0.70 -28.75 8.35
CA LYS A 22 -0.64 -29.16 6.94
C LYS A 22 -0.97 -27.98 6.02
N GLY A 23 -0.30 -27.91 4.87
CA GLY A 23 -0.47 -26.83 3.88
C GLY A 23 0.40 -25.60 4.13
N LEU A 24 1.39 -25.70 5.03
CA LEU A 24 2.38 -24.66 5.26
C LEU A 24 3.70 -25.04 4.59
N THR A 25 4.32 -24.08 3.92
CA THR A 25 5.63 -24.25 3.27
C THR A 25 6.71 -23.68 4.19
N PRO A 26 7.75 -24.46 4.54
CA PRO A 26 8.85 -23.95 5.36
C PRO A 26 9.65 -22.90 4.60
N ILE A 27 10.04 -21.84 5.30
CA ILE A 27 10.88 -20.75 4.77
C ILE A 27 12.04 -20.49 5.72
N SER A 28 13.11 -19.86 5.22
CA SER A 28 14.21 -19.43 6.09
C SER A 28 13.80 -18.23 6.95
N GLU A 29 14.53 -17.98 8.03
CA GLU A 29 14.32 -16.78 8.85
C GLU A 29 14.59 -15.49 8.05
N SER A 30 15.59 -15.48 7.16
CA SER A 30 15.84 -14.34 6.27
C SER A 30 14.67 -14.09 5.33
N ASP A 31 14.12 -15.13 4.70
CA ASP A 31 12.97 -14.96 3.80
C ASP A 31 11.75 -14.45 4.59
N ALA A 32 11.54 -14.95 5.81
CA ALA A 32 10.45 -14.49 6.68
C ALA A 32 10.59 -13.01 7.04
N LEU A 33 11.81 -12.54 7.32
CA LEU A 33 12.08 -11.13 7.59
C LEU A 33 11.83 -10.27 6.35
N GLU A 34 12.38 -10.65 5.19
CA GLU A 34 12.19 -9.93 3.94
C GLU A 34 10.71 -9.81 3.56
N MET A 35 9.94 -10.89 3.70
CA MET A 35 8.49 -10.88 3.44
C MET A 35 7.73 -10.00 4.43
N ALA A 36 8.13 -9.98 5.70
CA ALA A 36 7.51 -9.12 6.71
C ALA A 36 7.79 -7.64 6.41
N GLU A 37 9.04 -7.28 6.09
CA GLU A 37 9.44 -5.93 5.71
C GLU A 37 8.67 -5.45 4.47
N GLN A 38 8.61 -6.25 3.40
CA GLN A 38 7.85 -5.91 2.20
C GLN A 38 6.36 -5.66 2.50
N ARG A 39 5.76 -6.46 3.39
CA ARG A 39 4.36 -6.27 3.78
C ARG A 39 4.15 -4.97 4.53
N ASP A 40 5.06 -4.62 5.44
CA ASP A 40 4.98 -3.40 6.21
C ASP A 40 5.18 -2.17 5.29
N GLU A 41 6.13 -2.21 4.35
CA GLU A 41 6.31 -1.19 3.31
C GLU A 41 5.05 -0.99 2.46
N LEU A 42 4.41 -2.08 2.03
CA LEU A 42 3.16 -2.04 1.26
C LEU A 42 2.00 -1.44 2.07
N ALA A 43 1.90 -1.78 3.36
CA ALA A 43 0.89 -1.22 4.25
C ALA A 43 1.10 0.30 4.44
N GLU A 44 2.34 0.74 4.60
CA GLU A 44 2.69 2.16 4.68
C GLU A 44 2.37 2.90 3.37
N ALA A 45 2.67 2.29 2.22
CA ALA A 45 2.34 2.85 0.91
C ALA A 45 0.82 3.01 0.72
N GLN A 46 0.02 2.00 1.11
CA GLN A 46 -1.44 2.09 1.09
C GLN A 46 -1.96 3.21 1.98
N GLN A 47 -1.49 3.28 3.22
CA GLN A 47 -1.94 4.30 4.15
C GLN A 47 -1.60 5.70 3.63
N TRP A 48 -0.41 5.87 3.07
CA TRP A 48 -0.03 7.11 2.41
C TRP A 48 -0.97 7.46 1.25
N ALA A 49 -1.28 6.52 0.35
CA ALA A 49 -2.17 6.77 -0.77
C ALA A 49 -3.58 7.18 -0.32
N ILE A 50 -4.09 6.58 0.76
CA ILE A 50 -5.37 6.95 1.38
C ILE A 50 -5.34 8.40 1.87
N ASP A 51 -4.28 8.79 2.59
CA ASP A 51 -4.14 10.14 3.13
C ASP A 51 -4.05 11.20 2.01
N GLU A 52 -3.38 10.87 0.91
CA GLU A 52 -3.31 11.73 -0.27
C GLU A 52 -4.64 11.85 -1.02
N LEU A 53 -5.40 10.76 -1.13
CA LEU A 53 -6.73 10.80 -1.72
C LEU A 53 -7.70 11.62 -0.88
N ASN A 54 -7.62 11.52 0.45
CA ASN A 54 -8.38 12.38 1.36
C ASN A 54 -8.01 13.86 1.16
N TRP A 55 -6.72 14.17 0.96
CA TRP A 55 -6.29 15.51 0.62
C TRP A 55 -6.88 16.00 -0.71
N CYS A 56 -6.91 15.14 -1.74
CA CYS A 56 -7.54 15.47 -3.02
C CYS A 56 -9.02 15.80 -2.85
N ASP A 57 -9.74 15.03 -2.04
CA ASP A 57 -11.18 15.25 -1.81
C ASP A 57 -11.45 16.57 -1.07
N ILE A 58 -10.60 16.97 -0.13
CA ILE A 58 -10.65 18.29 0.50
C ILE A 58 -10.44 19.40 -0.55
N GLN A 59 -9.45 19.26 -1.44
CA GLN A 59 -9.19 20.23 -2.50
C GLN A 59 -10.38 20.34 -3.46
N ARG A 60 -10.98 19.21 -3.85
CA ARG A 60 -12.18 19.17 -4.68
C ARG A 60 -13.36 19.87 -3.99
N ALA A 61 -13.51 19.74 -2.69
CA ALA A 61 -14.55 20.44 -1.92
C ALA A 61 -14.36 21.97 -1.93
N TYR A 62 -13.13 22.48 -1.88
CA TYR A 62 -12.87 23.92 -2.04
C TYR A 62 -13.32 24.43 -3.41
N HIS A 63 -13.02 23.69 -4.48
CA HIS A 63 -13.50 24.03 -5.83
C HIS A 63 -15.03 23.98 -5.93
N GLN A 64 -15.68 22.99 -5.32
CA GLN A 64 -17.15 22.86 -5.33
C GLN A 64 -17.87 23.99 -4.59
N THR A 65 -17.30 24.44 -3.47
CA THR A 65 -17.85 25.52 -2.64
C THR A 65 -17.46 26.92 -3.13
N GLY A 66 -16.55 27.01 -4.11
CA GLY A 66 -16.02 28.27 -4.63
C GLY A 66 -14.98 28.94 -3.71
N ASP A 67 -14.50 28.26 -2.66
CA ASP A 67 -13.43 28.76 -1.78
C ASP A 67 -12.04 28.56 -2.42
N LEU A 68 -11.84 29.22 -3.56
CA LEU A 68 -10.62 29.10 -4.35
C LEU A 68 -9.38 29.71 -3.66
N LYS A 69 -9.55 30.42 -2.54
CA LYS A 69 -8.43 30.94 -1.75
C LYS A 69 -7.72 29.84 -0.97
N ARG A 70 -8.42 28.74 -0.67
CA ARG A 70 -7.87 27.57 0.04
C ARG A 70 -7.45 26.44 -0.89
N ALA A 71 -7.95 26.46 -2.13
CA ALA A 71 -7.49 25.57 -3.17
C ALA A 71 -6.03 25.89 -3.50
N VAL A 72 -5.16 24.87 -3.50
CA VAL A 72 -3.73 25.05 -3.79
C VAL A 72 -3.39 24.83 -5.26
N ALA A 73 -4.25 24.15 -6.00
CA ALA A 73 -4.04 23.81 -7.40
C ALA A 73 -5.37 23.82 -8.16
N THR A 74 -5.31 23.74 -9.49
CA THR A 74 -6.51 23.64 -10.32
C THR A 74 -7.23 22.31 -10.10
N LEU A 75 -8.54 22.27 -10.38
CA LEU A 75 -9.32 21.04 -10.24
C LEU A 75 -8.78 19.90 -11.13
N ASP A 76 -8.25 20.24 -12.31
CA ASP A 76 -7.64 19.28 -13.23
C ASP A 76 -6.39 18.63 -12.65
N GLU A 77 -5.46 19.44 -12.12
CA GLU A 77 -4.24 18.96 -11.46
C GLU A 77 -4.53 18.08 -10.24
N ILE A 78 -5.55 18.42 -9.45
CA ILE A 78 -5.99 17.60 -8.32
C ILE A 78 -6.53 16.24 -8.79
N ASN A 79 -7.33 16.22 -9.87
CA ASN A 79 -7.86 14.97 -10.41
C ASN A 79 -6.75 14.10 -10.99
N GLN A 80 -5.78 14.70 -11.69
CA GLN A 80 -4.62 13.99 -12.21
C GLN A 80 -3.76 13.42 -11.07
N TYR A 81 -3.51 14.20 -10.02
CA TYR A 81 -2.79 13.73 -8.85
C TYR A 81 -3.50 12.56 -8.14
N ALA A 82 -4.83 12.63 -8.01
CA ALA A 82 -5.61 11.53 -7.43
C ALA A 82 -5.52 10.23 -8.25
N ILE A 83 -5.37 10.31 -9.58
CA ILE A 83 -5.11 9.13 -10.43
C ILE A 83 -3.73 8.57 -10.12
N LEU A 84 -2.70 9.42 -10.09
CA LEU A 84 -1.34 8.99 -9.76
C LEU A 84 -1.23 8.32 -8.37
N CYS A 85 -1.96 8.81 -7.37
CA CYS A 85 -2.02 8.17 -6.05
C CYS A 85 -2.68 6.79 -6.08
N ARG A 86 -3.70 6.56 -6.92
CA ARG A 86 -4.32 5.24 -7.09
C ARG A 86 -3.41 4.29 -7.86
N ASP A 87 -2.71 4.79 -8.86
CA ASP A 87 -1.76 3.99 -9.65
C ASP A 87 -0.50 3.66 -8.86
N PHE A 88 -0.14 4.49 -7.86
CA PHE A 88 1.01 4.24 -6.98
C PHE A 88 0.84 2.97 -6.14
N VAL A 89 -0.39 2.61 -5.75
CA VAL A 89 -0.68 1.36 -5.04
C VAL A 89 -1.76 0.59 -5.78
N SER A 90 -1.34 -0.39 -6.57
CA SER A 90 -2.23 -1.15 -7.44
C SER A 90 -2.18 -2.65 -7.12
N HIS A 91 -3.16 -3.39 -7.62
CA HIS A 91 -3.11 -4.85 -7.60
C HIS A 91 -2.52 -5.32 -8.93
N SER A 92 -1.57 -6.25 -8.86
CA SER A 92 -1.10 -6.98 -10.02
C SER A 92 -2.22 -7.84 -10.62
N ASP A 93 -1.97 -8.38 -11.82
CA ASP A 93 -2.86 -9.35 -12.45
C ASP A 93 -3.05 -10.64 -11.60
N SER A 94 -2.11 -10.94 -10.69
CA SER A 94 -2.21 -12.03 -9.73
C SER A 94 -3.05 -11.69 -8.49
N GLY A 95 -3.47 -10.44 -8.34
CA GLY A 95 -4.20 -9.94 -7.17
C GLY A 95 -3.29 -9.54 -6.01
N ASP A 96 -1.97 -9.53 -6.21
CA ASP A 96 -0.98 -9.11 -5.21
C ASP A 96 -0.85 -7.60 -5.21
N LEU A 97 -0.72 -7.01 -4.03
CA LEU A 97 -0.53 -5.58 -3.94
C LEU A 97 0.89 -5.19 -4.35
N GLN A 98 1.02 -4.20 -5.22
CA GLN A 98 2.28 -3.65 -5.69
C GLN A 98 2.31 -2.14 -5.51
N MET A 99 3.51 -1.61 -5.23
CA MET A 99 3.76 -0.18 -5.23
C MET A 99 4.61 0.21 -6.45
N ALA A 100 4.32 1.35 -7.06
CA ALA A 100 5.13 1.89 -8.14
C ALA A 100 6.44 2.49 -7.60
N ASP A 101 7.51 2.48 -8.40
CA ASP A 101 8.83 2.98 -7.97
C ASP A 101 8.85 4.47 -7.60
N LYS A 102 7.95 5.26 -8.19
CA LYS A 102 7.94 6.71 -8.04
C LYS A 102 6.69 7.20 -7.32
N LYS A 103 6.91 7.74 -6.14
CA LYS A 103 5.89 8.43 -5.35
C LYS A 103 5.39 9.70 -6.05
N PRO A 104 4.07 9.86 -6.25
CA PRO A 104 3.47 11.08 -6.77
C PRO A 104 3.81 12.31 -5.90
N ILE A 105 3.84 13.49 -6.53
CA ILE A 105 4.10 14.78 -5.86
C ILE A 105 2.85 15.64 -5.97
N ARG A 106 2.43 16.23 -4.84
CA ARG A 106 1.28 17.14 -4.80
C ARG A 106 1.49 18.33 -5.75
N PRO A 107 0.46 18.77 -6.48
CA PRO A 107 0.50 20.01 -7.25
C PRO A 107 0.51 21.25 -6.32
N VAL A 108 1.01 22.38 -6.83
CA VAL A 108 1.25 23.64 -6.10
C VAL A 108 0.70 24.86 -6.82
#